data_AF-A0A2C5Z4F8-F1
#
_entry.id   AF-A0A2C5Z4F8-F1
#
_cell.length_a   1.000
_cell.length_b   1.000
_cell.length_c   1.000
_cell.angle_alpha   90.00
_cell.angle_beta   90.00
_cell.angle_gamma   90.00
#
_symmetry.space_group_name_H-M   'P 1'
#
loop_
_entity.id
_entity.type
_entity.pdbx_description
1 polymer ?
#
loop_
_entity_poly.entity_id
_entity_poly.type
_entity_poly.pdbx_seq_one_letter_code
_entity_poly.pdbx_strand_id
1 'polypeptide(L)' 'MGLASYVFTRDADRLWRMFEKLEAGMVGLNCGLASAAEVPFGGIKDSGWGKESGIEVALDEYLVTKTGTLAISGHW' A
#
# COMPACT_ATOMS: atom_id res chain seq x y z
N MET A 1 11.53 -12.11 2.81
CA MET A 1 10.52 -11.80 3.85
C MET A 1 10.50 -10.28 4.10
N GLY A 2 9.33 -9.62 4.02
CA GLY A 2 9.16 -8.16 4.08
C GLY A 2 7.69 -7.72 4.21
N LEU A 3 6.90 -8.38 5.06
CA LEU A 3 5.48 -8.05 5.27
C LEU A 3 5.30 -6.79 6.12
N ALA A 4 5.67 -6.87 7.40
CA ALA A 4 5.54 -5.79 8.36
C ALA A 4 6.78 -5.68 9.24
N SER A 5 7.05 -4.48 9.75
CA SER A 5 8.10 -4.21 10.74
C SER A 5 7.61 -3.20 11.77
N TYR A 6 8.31 -3.09 12.89
CA TYR A 6 7.93 -2.16 13.96
C TYR A 6 9.17 -1.50 14.55
N VAL A 7 9.05 -0.22 14.88
CA VAL A 7 10.10 0.59 15.51
C VAL A 7 9.56 1.16 16.81
N PHE A 8 10.20 0.81 17.93
CA PHE A 8 9.90 1.37 19.24
C PHE A 8 11.09 2.15 19.77
N THR A 9 10.96 3.46 19.88
CA THR A 9 12.02 4.34 20.38
C THR A 9 11.47 5.69 20.82
N ARG A 10 12.20 6.35 21.73
CA ARG A 10 11.90 7.74 22.16
C ARG A 10 12.57 8.80 21.28
N ASP A 11 13.50 8.38 20.41
CA ASP A 11 14.26 9.25 19.51
C ASP A 11 13.54 9.36 18.16
N ALA A 12 12.99 10.54 17.86
CA ALA A 12 12.23 10.78 16.64
C ALA A 12 13.10 10.67 15.37
N ASP A 13 14.36 11.10 15.42
CA ASP A 13 15.26 11.02 14.27
C ASP A 13 15.59 9.56 13.97
N ARG A 14 15.75 8.73 15.01
CA ARG A 14 15.92 7.28 14.84
C ARG A 14 14.67 6.64 14.26
N LEU A 15 13.49 7.05 14.72
CA LEU A 15 12.21 6.54 14.23
C LEU A 15 12.08 6.76 12.72
N TRP A 16 12.36 7.98 12.24
CA TRP A 16 12.33 8.30 10.81
C TRP A 16 13.40 7.55 10.00
N ARG A 17 14.65 7.52 10.48
CA ARG A 17 15.71 6.76 9.79
C ARG A 17 15.38 5.28 9.66
N MET A 18 14.71 4.69 10.64
CA MET A 18 14.30 3.29 10.59
C MET A 18 13.10 3.10 9.66
N PHE A 19 12.11 4.00 9.73
CA PHE A 19 10.97 3.99 8.80
C PHE A 19 11.41 3.96 7.33
N GLU A 20 12.38 4.80 6.96
CA GLU A 20 12.90 4.88 5.59
C GLU A 20 13.77 3.69 5.17
N LYS A 21 14.50 3.08 6.12
CA LYS A 21 15.47 2.02 5.81
C LYS A 21 14.92 0.60 5.90
N LEU A 22 13.83 0.40 6.64
CA LEU A 22 13.23 -0.92 6.79
C LEU A 22 12.47 -1.30 5.52
N GLU A 23 12.90 -2.39 4.90
CA GLU A 23 12.25 -2.95 3.73
C GLU A 23 11.06 -3.84 4.16
N ALA A 24 9.92 -3.20 4.42
CA ALA A 24 8.66 -3.86 4.72
C ALA A 24 7.48 -3.14 4.06
N GLY A 25 6.41 -3.87 3.80
CA GLY A 25 5.18 -3.29 3.24
C GLY A 25 4.44 -2.36 4.20
N MET A 26 4.52 -2.62 5.51
CA MET A 26 4.07 -1.71 6.56
C MET A 26 5.12 -1.57 7.67
N VAL A 27 5.20 -0.39 8.28
CA VAL A 27 6.07 -0.14 9.43
C VAL A 27 5.29 0.57 10.53
N GLY A 28 5.09 -0.10 11.67
CA GLY A 28 4.49 0.50 12.85
C GLY A 28 5.50 1.35 13.62
N LEU A 29 5.15 2.59 13.95
CA LEU A 29 6.03 3.56 14.60
C LEU A 29 5.50 3.86 16.00
N ASN A 30 6.11 3.28 17.03
CA ASN A 30 5.66 3.32 18.42
C ASN A 30 4.20 2.85 18.64
N CYS A 31 3.67 2.04 17.73
CA CYS A 31 2.34 1.46 17.82
C CYS A 31 2.36 -0.04 17.48
N GLY A 32 1.42 -0.80 18.02
CA GLY A 32 1.20 -2.21 17.66
C GLY A 32 0.16 -2.40 16.56
N LEU A 33 -0.45 -1.32 16.07
CA LEU A 33 -1.41 -1.35 14.98
C LEU A 33 -0.67 -1.42 13.65
N ALA A 34 -0.98 -2.43 12.85
CA ALA A 34 -0.42 -2.60 11.51
C ALA A 34 -1.46 -2.66 10.40
N SER A 35 -2.76 -2.60 10.73
CA SER A 35 -3.82 -2.74 9.74
C SER A 35 -5.05 -1.92 10.13
N ALA A 36 -5.66 -1.30 9.13
CA ALA A 36 -6.95 -0.63 9.17
C ALA A 36 -7.55 -0.73 7.75
N ALA A 37 -8.88 -0.69 7.62
CA ALA A 37 -9.54 -0.91 6.32
C ALA A 37 -9.20 0.17 5.28
N GLU A 38 -8.88 1.37 5.74
CA GLU A 38 -8.51 2.52 4.94
C GLU A 38 -7.02 2.57 4.56
N VAL A 39 -6.17 1.71 5.12
CA VAL A 39 -4.71 1.72 4.88
C VAL A 39 -4.30 0.52 4.02
N PRO A 40 -3.44 0.70 3.00
CA PRO A 40 -2.91 -0.41 2.21
C PRO A 40 -2.16 -1.44 3.07
N PHE A 41 -2.45 -2.71 2.83
CA PHE A 41 -1.86 -3.86 3.51
C PHE A 41 -1.24 -4.80 2.47
N GLY A 42 -0.01 -5.25 2.71
CA GLY A 42 0.63 -6.25 1.85
C GLY A 42 2.14 -6.11 1.89
N GLY A 43 2.85 -7.20 1.61
CA GLY A 43 4.30 -7.24 1.74
C GLY A 43 5.06 -6.72 0.51
N ILE A 44 6.38 -6.87 0.60
CA ILE A 44 7.31 -6.79 -0.52
C ILE A 44 8.20 -8.04 -0.54
N LYS A 45 8.96 -8.24 -1.63
CA LYS A 45 9.83 -9.41 -1.85
C LYS A 45 8.98 -10.70 -1.79
N ASP A 46 9.50 -11.76 -1.18
CA ASP A 46 8.78 -13.04 -1.05
C ASP A 46 7.56 -12.99 -0.12
N SER A 47 7.27 -11.84 0.51
CA SER A 47 6.10 -11.71 1.39
C SER A 47 4.81 -11.33 0.68
N GLY A 48 4.83 -11.09 -0.63
CA GLY A 48 3.64 -10.88 -1.43
C GLY A 48 3.83 -9.89 -2.58
N TRP A 49 2.83 -9.87 -3.45
CA TRP A 49 2.69 -8.95 -4.59
C TRP A 49 1.32 -8.29 -4.52
N GLY A 50 1.23 -7.01 -4.84
CA GLY A 50 0.00 -6.22 -4.72
C GLY A 50 -0.29 -5.74 -3.29
N LYS A 51 -1.45 -5.10 -3.11
CA LYS A 51 -1.97 -4.63 -1.81
C LYS A 51 -3.46 -4.90 -1.64
N GLU A 52 -3.86 -5.21 -0.43
CA GLU A 52 -5.26 -5.27 0.02
C GLU A 52 -5.59 -4.02 0.86
N SER A 53 -6.86 -3.67 1.01
CA SER A 53 -7.32 -2.48 1.75
C SER A 53 -6.80 -1.12 1.22
N GLY A 54 -7.43 -0.02 1.66
CA GLY A 54 -7.14 1.31 1.13
C GLY A 54 -7.74 1.53 -0.26
N ILE A 55 -8.60 2.54 -0.37
CA ILE A 55 -9.43 2.76 -1.57
C ILE A 55 -8.59 3.01 -2.83
N GLU A 56 -7.43 3.65 -2.70
CA GLU A 56 -6.62 4.05 -3.85
C GLU A 56 -5.82 2.91 -4.46
N VAL A 57 -5.40 1.92 -3.67
CA VAL A 57 -4.46 0.89 -4.13
C VAL A 57 -5.13 -0.47 -4.28
N ALA A 58 -5.99 -0.86 -3.33
CA ALA A 58 -6.60 -2.19 -3.40
C ALA A 58 -7.64 -2.30 -4.52
N LEU A 59 -8.36 -1.23 -4.85
CA LEU A 59 -9.36 -1.29 -5.91
C LEU A 59 -8.75 -1.67 -7.27
N ASP A 60 -7.53 -1.23 -7.55
CA ASP A 60 -6.81 -1.56 -8.78
C ASP A 60 -6.51 -3.07 -8.91
N GLU A 61 -6.39 -3.79 -7.79
CA GLU A 61 -6.19 -5.25 -7.78
C GLU A 61 -7.49 -6.02 -8.10
N TYR A 62 -8.66 -5.39 -7.92
CA TYR A 62 -9.97 -6.03 -8.12
C TYR A 62 -10.73 -5.50 -9.34
N LEU A 63 -10.29 -4.41 -9.96
CA LEU A 63 -10.95 -3.78 -11.10
C LEU A 63 -10.13 -3.95 -12.37
N VAL A 64 -10.83 -4.03 -13.51
CA VAL A 64 -10.19 -4.07 -14.83
C VAL A 64 -10.54 -2.79 -15.58
N THR A 65 -9.53 -1.96 -15.84
CA THR A 65 -9.69 -0.75 -16.65
C THR A 65 -9.94 -1.12 -18.11
N LYS A 66 -10.99 -0.54 -18.72
CA LYS A 66 -11.36 -0.76 -20.12
C LYS A 66 -11.74 0.55 -20.78
N THR A 67 -11.24 0.75 -22.01
CA THR A 67 -11.62 1.89 -22.86
C THR A 67 -12.55 1.42 -23.97
N GLY A 68 -13.55 2.24 -24.31
CA GLY A 68 -14.45 2.00 -25.43
C GLY A 68 -14.67 3.26 -26.26
N THR A 69 -14.70 3.11 -27.58
CA THR A 69 -15.00 4.19 -28.52
C THR A 69 -16.29 3.85 -29.26
N LEU A 70 -17.25 4.78 -29.24
CA LEU A 70 -18.51 4.64 -29.97
C LEU A 70 -18.58 5.68 -31.10
N ALA A 71 -18.77 5.21 -32.33
CA ALA A 71 -19.10 6.07 -33.47
C ALA A 71 -20.62 6.22 -33.58
N ILE A 72 -21.10 7.46 -33.72
CA ILE A 72 -22.52 7.78 -33.94
C ILE A 72 -22.66 8.38 -35.33
N SER A 73 -23.59 7.86 -36.13
CA SER A 73 -23.88 8.42 -37.46
C SER A 73 -24.45 9.84 -37.35
N GLY A 74 -23.97 10.75 -38.19
CA GLY A 74 -24.50 12.12 -38.29
C GLY A 74 -23.96 13.14 -37.28
N HIS A 75 -22.98 12.77 -36.44
CA HIS A 75 -22.23 13.69 -35.59
C HIS A 75 -20.81 13.86 -36.14
N TRP A 76 -20.66 14.74 -37.13
CA TRP A 76 -19.39 15.25 -37.67
C TRP A 76 -19.40 16.77 -37.60
#